data_AF-A0A6B3HBQ6-F1
#
_entry.id   AF-A0A6B3HBQ6-F1
#
_cell.length_a   1.000
_cell.length_b   1.000
_cell.length_c   1.000
_cell.angle_alpha   90.00
_cell.angle_beta   90.00
_cell.angle_gamma   90.00
#
_symmetry.space_group_name_H-M   'P 1'
#
loop_
_entity.id
_entity.type
_entity.pdbx_description
1 polymer ?
#
loop_
_entity_poly.entity_id
_entity_poly.type
_entity_poly.pdbx_seq_one_letter_code
_entity_poly.pdbx_strand_id
1 'polypeptide(L)' 'PFDEQSRIDFDEDWELRAGVALLGGEGRARHVYAVPGAQGDVLAVWREVLGEQFWVASRDKAIAAGWFGPVI' A
#
# COMPACT_ATOMS: atom_id res chain seq x y z
N PRO A 1 -11.78 9.52 -13.21
CA PRO A 1 -12.96 8.76 -13.68
C PRO A 1 -13.25 7.64 -12.67
N PHE A 2 -14.47 7.14 -12.58
CA PHE A 2 -14.80 5.97 -11.73
C PHE A 2 -15.18 4.78 -12.62
N ASP A 3 -14.43 4.59 -13.70
CA ASP A 3 -14.58 3.47 -14.61
C ASP A 3 -13.74 2.27 -14.15
N GLU A 4 -13.92 1.14 -14.83
CA GLU A 4 -13.24 -0.11 -14.48
C GLU A 4 -11.72 -0.01 -14.59
N GLN A 5 -11.21 0.81 -15.51
CA GLN A 5 -9.77 1.05 -15.68
C GLN A 5 -9.16 1.85 -14.52
N SER A 6 -9.99 2.59 -13.78
CA SER A 6 -9.57 3.33 -12.60
C SER A 6 -9.52 2.46 -11.33
N ARG A 7 -9.92 1.18 -11.42
CA ARG A 7 -9.89 0.22 -10.30
C ARG A 7 -8.56 -0.51 -10.29
N ILE A 8 -7.88 -0.48 -9.14
CA ILE A 8 -6.72 -1.35 -8.88
C ILE A 8 -7.19 -2.54 -8.05
N ASP A 9 -6.99 -3.74 -8.58
CA ASP A 9 -7.34 -4.99 -7.91
C ASP A 9 -6.07 -5.72 -7.45
N PHE A 10 -5.89 -5.81 -6.13
CA PHE A 10 -4.74 -6.47 -5.54
C PHE A 10 -4.69 -7.96 -5.90
N ASP A 11 -5.83 -8.64 -6.06
CA ASP A 11 -5.83 -10.09 -6.29
C ASP A 11 -5.44 -10.44 -7.73
N GLU A 12 -5.62 -9.51 -8.67
CA GLU A 12 -5.31 -9.67 -10.09
C GLU A 12 -3.91 -9.14 -10.48
N ASP A 13 -3.30 -8.30 -9.65
CA ASP A 13 -1.96 -7.74 -9.89
C ASP A 13 -0.88 -8.52 -9.13
N TRP A 14 -0.06 -9.27 -9.86
CA TRP A 14 1.01 -10.09 -9.26
C TRP A 14 2.12 -9.26 -8.61
N GLU A 15 2.41 -8.06 -9.12
CA GLU A 15 3.46 -7.18 -8.61
C GLU A 15 3.07 -6.68 -7.21
N LEU A 16 1.81 -6.23 -7.06
CA LEU A 16 1.30 -5.79 -5.77
C LEU A 16 1.26 -6.91 -4.72
N ARG A 17 1.14 -8.16 -5.14
CA ARG A 17 1.13 -9.35 -4.27
C ARG A 17 2.53 -9.82 -3.86
N ALA A 18 3.56 -9.49 -4.64
CA ALA A 18 4.91 -9.97 -4.42
C ALA A 18 5.45 -9.52 -3.05
N GLY A 19 5.76 -10.49 -2.18
CA GLY A 19 6.27 -10.21 -0.84
C GLY A 19 5.24 -9.68 0.17
N VAL A 20 3.94 -9.62 -0.18
CA VAL A 20 2.87 -9.25 0.75
C VAL A 20 2.36 -10.49 1.49
N ALA A 21 2.42 -10.46 2.82
CA ALA A 21 1.88 -11.50 3.70
C ALA A 21 0.38 -11.33 3.98
N LEU A 22 -0.06 -10.07 4.12
CA LEU A 22 -1.44 -9.73 4.42
C LEU A 22 -1.75 -8.33 3.89
N LEU A 23 -2.99 -8.15 3.42
CA LEU A 23 -3.54 -6.84 3.10
C LEU A 23 -4.73 -6.55 4.04
N GLY A 24 -4.56 -5.57 4.92
CA GLY A 24 -5.57 -5.14 5.89
C GLY A 24 -6.06 -3.70 5.64
N GLY A 25 -6.81 -3.16 6.60
CA GLY A 25 -7.37 -1.82 6.52
C GLY A 25 -8.72 -1.75 5.80
N GLU A 26 -9.22 -0.54 5.59
CA GLU A 26 -10.49 -0.29 4.90
C GLU A 26 -10.26 0.12 3.43
N GLY A 27 -11.33 0.29 2.66
CA GLY A 27 -11.23 0.47 1.21
C GLY A 27 -10.40 1.69 0.77
N ARG A 28 -10.36 2.76 1.55
CA ARG A 28 -9.60 4.00 1.23
C ARG A 28 -8.21 4.05 1.86
N ALA A 29 -7.95 3.26 2.90
CA ALA A 29 -6.69 3.18 3.61
C ALA A 29 -6.33 1.71 3.87
N ARG A 30 -5.50 1.16 2.97
CA ARG A 30 -4.99 -0.21 3.07
C ARG A 30 -3.68 -0.25 3.85
N HIS A 31 -3.53 -1.26 4.70
CA HIS A 31 -2.29 -1.57 5.39
C HIS A 31 -1.67 -2.81 4.75
N VAL A 32 -0.48 -2.65 4.18
CA VAL A 32 0.26 -3.72 3.51
C VAL A 32 1.28 -4.30 4.48
N TYR A 33 1.11 -5.56 4.83
CA TYR A 33 2.05 -6.29 5.69
C TYR A 33 2.97 -7.12 4.82
N ALA A 34 4.23 -6.71 4.72
CA ALA A 34 5.25 -7.45 3.98
C ALA A 34 5.67 -8.73 4.74
N VAL A 35 6.10 -9.76 4.01
CA VAL A 35 6.85 -10.87 4.59
C VAL A 35 8.17 -10.34 5.20
N PRO A 36 8.76 -11.02 6.21
CA PRO A 36 10.00 -10.56 6.83
C PRO A 36 11.11 -10.32 5.79
N GLY A 37 11.72 -9.14 5.83
CA GLY A 37 12.78 -8.73 4.92
C GLY A 37 12.32 -8.04 3.62
N ALA A 38 11.05 -8.19 3.21
CA ALA A 38 10.57 -7.66 1.93
C ALA A 38 9.98 -6.23 1.99
N GLN A 39 10.01 -5.58 3.16
CA GLN A 39 9.35 -4.28 3.37
C GLN A 39 9.82 -3.21 2.36
N GLY A 40 11.12 -3.16 2.07
CA GLY A 40 11.70 -2.19 1.14
C GLY A 40 11.20 -2.41 -0.29
N ASP A 41 11.22 -3.66 -0.74
CA ASP A 41 10.82 -4.06 -2.09
C ASP A 41 9.31 -3.84 -2.29
N VAL A 42 8.49 -4.28 -1.34
CA VAL A 42 7.03 -4.05 -1.36
C VAL A 42 6.72 -2.56 -1.44
N LEU A 43 7.38 -1.73 -0.64
CA LEU A 43 7.18 -0.28 -0.66
C LEU A 43 7.59 0.35 -2.01
N ALA A 44 8.65 -0.16 -2.63
CA ALA A 44 9.11 0.32 -3.93
C ALA A 44 8.10 -0.05 -5.03
N VAL A 45 7.74 -1.33 -5.12
CA VAL A 45 6.76 -1.85 -6.10
C VAL A 45 5.43 -1.14 -5.98
N TRP A 46 4.89 -0.99 -4.77
CA TRP A 46 3.61 -0.32 -4.57
C TRP A 46 3.63 1.15 -4.99
N ARG A 47 4.76 1.86 -4.80
CA ARG A 47 4.90 3.24 -5.28
C ARG A 47 4.97 3.32 -6.79
N GLU A 48 5.64 2.37 -7.42
CA GLU A 48 5.79 2.33 -8.87
C GLU A 48 4.45 2.00 -9.56
N VAL A 49 3.81 0.91 -9.13
CA VAL A 49 2.55 0.43 -9.74
C VAL A 49 1.40 1.42 -9.51
N LEU A 50 1.23 1.93 -8.28
CA LEU A 50 0.14 2.86 -7.97
C LEU A 50 0.43 4.29 -8.43
N GLY A 51 1.70 4.63 -8.64
CA GLY A 51 2.16 5.92 -9.11
C GLY A 51 1.58 7.09 -8.31
N GLU A 52 1.11 8.11 -9.02
CA GLU A 52 0.55 9.32 -8.41
C GLU A 52 -0.92 9.19 -7.97
N GLN A 53 -1.57 8.05 -8.25
CA GLN A 53 -2.98 7.84 -7.93
C GLN A 53 -3.22 7.57 -6.43
N PHE A 54 -2.18 7.13 -5.71
CA PHE A 54 -2.24 6.77 -4.29
C PHE A 54 -1.09 7.38 -3.50
N TRP A 55 -1.34 7.68 -2.22
CA TRP A 55 -0.26 7.97 -1.28
C TRP A 55 0.26 6.69 -0.65
N VAL A 56 1.48 6.30 -1.01
CA VAL A 56 2.13 5.10 -0.48
C VAL A 56 3.32 5.48 0.41
N ALA A 57 3.20 5.20 1.69
CA ALA A 57 4.22 5.50 2.70
C ALA A 57 4.59 4.26 3.52
N SER A 58 5.84 4.24 4.00
CA SER A 58 6.19 3.32 5.08
C SER A 58 5.44 3.72 6.34
N ARG A 59 5.31 2.78 7.29
CA ARG A 59 4.72 3.04 8.61
C ARG A 59 5.34 4.27 9.27
N ASP A 60 6.67 4.34 9.34
CA ASP A 60 7.36 5.45 10.00
C ASP A 60 7.09 6.80 9.32
N LYS A 61 7.01 6.83 7.98
CA LYS A 61 6.67 8.05 7.24
C LYS A 61 5.23 8.48 7.48
N ALA A 62 4.29 7.54 7.49
CA ALA A 62 2.88 7.83 7.78
C ALA A 62 2.68 8.34 9.21
N ILE A 63 3.42 7.79 10.19
CA ILE A 63 3.45 8.27 11.58
C ILE A 63 4.01 9.69 11.63
N ALA A 64 5.18 9.93 11.03
CA ALA A 64 5.81 11.25 11.02
C ALA A 64 4.94 12.31 10.33
N ALA A 65 4.14 11.91 9.34
CA ALA A 65 3.18 12.77 8.65
C ALA A 65 1.86 12.96 9.42
N GLY A 66 1.67 12.32 10.58
CA GLY A 66 0.47 12.46 11.41
C GLY A 66 -0.78 11.82 10.80
N TRP A 67 -0.63 10.80 9.94
CA TRP A 67 -1.77 10.13 9.31
C TRP A 67 -2.59 9.31 10.30
N PHE A 68 -1.92 8.82 11.34
CA PHE A 68 -2.57 8.18 12.45
C PHE A 68 -2.83 9.23 13.54
N GLY A 69 -3.95 9.10 14.23
CA GLY A 69 -4.29 10.00 15.34
C GLY A 69 -3.23 10.01 16.44
N PRO A 70 -3.46 10.78 17.52
CA PRO A 70 -2.43 11.03 18.54
C PRO A 70 -1.96 9.80 19.33
N VAL A 71 -2.58 8.63 19.13
CA VAL A 71 -2.22 7.35 19.77
C VAL A 71 -2.09 6.28 18.68
N ILE A 72 -0.98 5.54 18.69
CA ILE A 72 -0.62 4.50 17.70
C ILE A 72 -0.18 3.23 18.42
#